data_AF-R9BS18-F1
#
_entry.id   AF-R9BS18-F1
#
_cell.length_a   1.000
_cell.length_b   1.000
_cell.length_c   1.000
_cell.angle_alpha   90.00
_cell.angle_beta   90.00
_cell.angle_gamma   90.00
#
_symmetry.space_group_name_H-M   'P 1'
#
loop_
_entity.id
_entity.type
_entity.pdbx_description
1 polymer ?
#
loop_
_entity_poly.entity_id
_entity_poly.type
_entity_poly.pdbx_seq_one_letter_code
_entity_poly.pdbx_strand_id
1 'polypeptide(L)' 'MNRRVWGGKYNVQSKNDYSAIVECTYCCPYCGEATGSILTIYSEGFDLLDKGGFYEPLNCGYCSKSADVFFSK' A
#
# COMPACT_ATOMS: atom_id res chain seq x y z
N MET A 1 18.02 -3.48 1.80
CA MET A 1 17.08 -3.71 0.68
C MET A 1 15.90 -4.48 1.21
N ASN A 2 14.70 -3.90 1.18
CA ASN A 2 13.47 -4.60 1.58
C ASN A 2 13.04 -5.56 0.46
N ARG A 3 12.32 -6.63 0.80
CA ARG A 3 11.73 -7.50 -0.23
C ARG A 3 10.63 -6.74 -0.96
N ARG A 4 10.62 -6.84 -2.28
CA ARG A 4 9.54 -6.31 -3.12
C ARG A 4 8.48 -7.38 -3.34
N VAL A 5 7.23 -7.00 -3.18
CA VAL A 5 6.09 -7.90 -3.39
C VAL A 5 4.97 -7.16 -4.12
N TRP A 6 4.21 -7.90 -4.91
CA TRP A 6 2.96 -7.38 -5.47
C TRP A 6 1.91 -7.40 -4.38
N GLY A 7 1.38 -6.21 -4.08
CA GLY A 7 0.18 -6.07 -3.28
C GLY A 7 -1.05 -6.57 -4.02
N GLY A 8 -2.15 -6.67 -3.28
CA GLY A 8 -3.47 -6.86 -3.86
C GLY A 8 -4.01 -5.57 -4.46
N LYS A 9 -5.33 -5.54 -4.66
CA LYS A 9 -6.03 -4.33 -5.03
C LYS A 9 -6.08 -3.38 -3.84
N TYR A 10 -5.92 -2.10 -4.11
CA TYR A 10 -6.15 -1.05 -3.13
C TYR A 10 -7.58 -0.51 -3.26
N ASN A 11 -8.16 -0.07 -2.15
CA ASN A 11 -9.48 0.53 -2.11
C ASN A 11 -9.39 1.95 -1.54
N VAL A 12 -9.92 2.93 -2.26
CA VAL A 12 -9.96 4.32 -1.79
C VAL A 12 -11.16 4.47 -0.88
N GLN A 13 -10.92 4.47 0.43
CA GLN A 13 -11.95 4.60 1.47
C GLN A 13 -12.55 6.02 1.48
N SER A 14 -11.70 7.03 1.32
CA SER A 14 -12.14 8.42 1.19
C SER A 14 -11.14 9.21 0.37
N LYS A 15 -11.61 10.24 -0.33
CA LYS A 15 -10.79 11.19 -1.07
C LYS A 15 -11.40 12.58 -0.92
N ASN A 16 -10.59 13.53 -0.48
CA ASN A 16 -10.91 14.95 -0.44
C ASN A 16 -9.86 15.74 -1.24
N ASP A 17 -9.93 17.07 -1.23
CA ASP A 17 -9.01 17.92 -2.00
C ASP A 17 -7.55 17.89 -1.49
N TYR A 18 -7.32 17.42 -0.26
CA TYR A 18 -6.02 17.43 0.42
C TYR A 18 -5.39 16.04 0.49
N SER A 19 -6.19 14.98 0.64
CA SER A 19 -5.72 13.62 0.83
C SER A 19 -6.77 12.56 0.46
N ALA A 20 -6.26 11.36 0.21
CA ALA A 20 -7.01 10.14 0.00
C ALA A 20 -6.58 9.10 1.02
N ILE A 21 -7.55 8.49 1.71
CA ILE A 21 -7.33 7.33 2.56
C ILE A 21 -7.50 6.09 1.71
N VAL A 22 -6.46 5.28 1.65
CA VAL A 22 -6.39 4.10 0.80
C VAL A 22 -6.12 2.89 1.67
N GLU A 23 -7.04 1.93 1.65
CA GLU A 23 -6.87 0.65 2.28
C GLU A 23 -6.21 -0.32 1.30
N CYS A 24 -5.16 -0.99 1.76
CA CYS A 24 -4.33 -1.85 0.95
C CYS A 24 -4.17 -3.20 1.63
N THR A 25 -4.20 -4.29 0.87
CA THR A 25 -3.95 -5.65 1.39
C THR A 25 -2.81 -6.30 0.63
N TYR A 26 -1.95 -7.03 1.33
CA TYR A 26 -0.82 -7.73 0.72
C TYR A 26 -0.39 -8.96 1.54
N CYS A 27 0.26 -9.91 0.89
CA CYS A 27 0.89 -11.03 1.59
C CYS A 27 2.33 -10.67 1.94
N CYS A 28 2.68 -10.80 3.22
CA CYS A 28 4.02 -10.50 3.68
C CYS A 28 5.04 -11.49 3.08
N PRO A 29 6.10 -11.02 2.39
CA PRO A 29 7.09 -11.91 1.78
C PRO A 29 8.05 -12.54 2.80
N TYR A 30 7.88 -12.26 4.10
CA TYR A 30 8.71 -12.79 5.18
C TYR A 30 7.99 -13.91 5.96
N CYS A 31 6.77 -13.68 6.41
CA CYS A 31 5.99 -14.67 7.17
C CYS A 31 4.89 -15.37 6.35
N GLY A 32 4.56 -14.90 5.15
CA GLY A 32 3.51 -15.46 4.31
C GLY A 32 2.08 -15.03 4.70
N GLU A 33 1.91 -14.36 5.84
CA GLU A 33 0.61 -13.92 6.33
C GLU A 33 0.04 -12.77 5.47
N ALA A 34 -1.27 -12.83 5.22
CA ALA A 34 -2.01 -11.73 4.62
C ALA A 34 -2.23 -10.61 5.64
N THR A 35 -1.84 -9.39 5.30
CA THR A 35 -1.95 -8.22 6.18
C THR A 35 -2.51 -7.03 5.40
N GLY A 36 -3.14 -6.11 6.14
CA GLY A 36 -3.65 -4.85 5.62
C GLY A 36 -2.82 -3.66 6.09
N SER A 37 -2.89 -2.55 5.37
CA SER A 37 -2.40 -1.24 5.82
C SER A 37 -3.26 -0.13 5.25
N ILE A 38 -3.39 0.94 6.03
CA ILE A 38 -4.10 2.15 5.62
C ILE A 38 -3.04 3.20 5.29
N LEU A 39 -3.10 3.71 4.08
CA LEU A 39 -2.22 4.73 3.55
C LEU A 39 -2.97 6.05 3.42
N THR A 40 -2.30 7.15 3.75
CA THR A 40 -2.80 8.49 3.48
C THR A 40 -1.97 9.07 2.34
N ILE A 41 -2.57 9.14 1.16
CA ILE A 41 -1.94 9.74 -0.02
C ILE A 41 -2.37 11.21 -0.07
N TYR A 42 -1.42 12.13 0.05
CA TYR A 42 -1.73 13.57 -0.08
C TYR A 42 -1.97 13.97 -1.54
N SER A 43 -2.51 15.17 -1.76
CA SER A 43 -2.84 15.69 -3.08
C SER A 43 -1.68 15.61 -4.09
N GLU A 44 -0.43 15.78 -3.65
CA GLU A 44 0.79 15.64 -4.47
C GLU A 44 0.97 14.22 -5.02
N GLY A 45 0.44 13.21 -4.34
CA GLY A 45 0.50 11.81 -4.72
C GLY A 45 -0.73 11.31 -5.47
N PHE A 46 -1.71 12.16 -5.79
CA PHE A 46 -2.93 11.70 -6.49
C PHE A 46 -2.64 11.14 -7.88
N ASP A 47 -1.62 11.64 -8.55
CA ASP A 47 -1.09 11.09 -9.79
C ASP A 47 -0.74 9.60 -9.66
N LEU A 48 -0.30 9.14 -8.49
CA LEU A 48 0.06 7.73 -8.25
C LEU A 48 -1.17 6.82 -8.23
N LEU A 49 -2.31 7.34 -7.78
CA LEU A 49 -3.60 6.65 -7.84
C LEU A 49 -4.13 6.60 -9.29
N ASP A 50 -3.91 7.67 -10.06
CA ASP A 50 -4.38 7.79 -11.44
C ASP A 50 -3.53 6.98 -12.44
N LYS A 51 -2.21 6.96 -12.25
CA LYS A 51 -1.25 6.22 -13.10
C LYS A 51 -1.31 4.69 -12.96
N GLY A 52 -2.14 4.18 -12.06
CA GLY A 52 -2.45 2.76 -12.01
C GLY A 52 -1.48 1.91 -11.18
N GLY A 53 -0.58 2.53 -10.42
CA GLY A 53 0.11 1.82 -9.34
C GLY A 53 1.30 2.55 -8.71
N PHE A 54 1.60 2.17 -7.46
CA PHE A 54 2.64 2.79 -6.64
C PHE A 54 3.29 1.78 -5.71
N TYR A 55 4.56 2.05 -5.35
CA TYR A 55 5.27 1.29 -4.33
C TYR A 55 5.17 2.02 -3.00
N GLU A 56 4.82 1.31 -1.94
CA GLU A 56 4.87 1.83 -0.58
C GLU A 56 5.57 0.83 0.37
N PRO A 57 6.46 1.32 1.25
CA PRO A 57 7.10 0.49 2.26
C PRO A 57 6.12 0.22 3.40
N LEU A 58 5.62 -1.01 3.49
CA LEU A 58 4.64 -1.42 4.50
C LEU A 58 5.25 -2.35 5.54
N ASN A 59 4.95 -2.07 6.81
CA ASN A 59 5.33 -2.93 7.92
C ASN A 59 4.26 -4.00 8.16
N CYS A 60 4.67 -5.26 8.20
CA CYS A 60 3.76 -6.36 8.50
C CYS A 60 3.42 -6.39 10.00
N GLY A 61 2.13 -6.33 10.33
CA GLY A 61 1.65 -6.38 11.72
C GLY A 61 1.94 -7.70 12.46
N TYR A 62 2.31 -8.77 11.73
CA TYR A 62 2.60 -10.09 12.31
C TYR A 62 4.08 -10.30 12.64
N CYS A 63 4.97 -9.99 11.70
CA CYS A 63 6.41 -10.25 11.86
C CYS A 63 7.25 -8.98 12.03
N SER A 64 6.62 -7.81 12.01
CA SER A 64 7.25 -6.49 12.16
C SER A 64 8.36 -6.21 11.13
N LYS A 65 8.35 -6.92 10.00
CA LYS A 65 9.26 -6.71 8.87
C LYS A 65 8.61 -5.78 7.85
N SER A 66 9.42 -4.87 7.31
CA SER A 66 9.02 -3.98 6.23
C SER A 66 9.29 -4.59 4.85
N ALA A 67 8.31 -4.48 3.96
CA ALA A 67 8.40 -4.88 2.57
C ALA A 67 7.99 -3.72 1.66
N ASP A 68 8.59 -3.61 0.49
CA ASP A 68 8.17 -2.64 -0.53
C ASP A 68 7.04 -3.28 -1.34
N VAL A 69 5.83 -2.75 -1.20
CA VAL A 69 4.62 -3.36 -1.78
C VAL A 69 4.14 -2.52 -2.96
N PHE A 70 3.98 -3.16 -4.12
CA PHE A 70 3.42 -2.52 -5.30
C PHE A 70 1.91 -2.72 -5.35
N PHE A 71 1.15 -1.63 -5.32
CA PHE A 71 -0.30 -1.67 -5.49
C PHE A 71 -0.64 -1.27 -6.91
N SER A 72 -1.51 -2.05 -7.57
CA SER A 72 -2.09 -1.72 -8.86
C SER A 72 -3.61 -1.62 -8.74
N LYS A 73 -4.23 -0.84 -9.63
CA LYS A 73 -5.66 -0.53 -9.60
C LYS A 73 -6.54 -1.75 -9.95
#